data_AF-A0A966M3A2-F1
#
_entry.id   AF-A0A966M3A2-F1
#
_cell.length_a   1.000
_cell.length_b   1.000
_cell.length_c   1.000
_cell.angle_alpha   90.00
_cell.angle_beta   90.00
_cell.angle_gamma   90.00
#
_symmetry.space_group_name_H-M   'P 1'
#
loop_
_entity.id
_entity.type
_entity.pdbx_description
1 polymer ?
#
loop_
_entity_poly.entity_id
_entity_poly.type
_entity_poly.pdbx_seq_one_letter_code
_entity_poly.pdbx_strand_id
1 'polypeptide(L)'
;MKLYSSKLAPSPLKVLIFLKEKGILDQVEVIDLDLGKLEHKTPEYKAIAPNSRVPALKLDDDTIILETTAICRYIESLYPEPNLFGENPIEIASIEMWYSRVTYELAVPLMHGFRHTHPHMSQMENQNQEYGLAQRELAVKSLDVY
;
A
#
# COMPACT_ATOMS: atom_id res chain seq x y z
N MET A 1 3.59 -18.94 -0.22
CA MET A 1 2.82 -17.66 -0.09
C MET A 1 2.42 -17.11 -1.46
N LYS A 2 1.24 -16.50 -1.56
CA LYS A 2 0.77 -15.77 -2.77
C LYS A 2 0.42 -14.33 -2.44
N LEU A 3 0.86 -13.37 -3.26
CA LEU A 3 0.53 -11.95 -3.14
C LEU A 3 -0.41 -11.52 -4.26
N TYR A 4 -1.65 -11.19 -3.91
CA TYR A 4 -2.57 -10.50 -4.81
C TYR A 4 -2.19 -9.02 -4.87
N SER A 5 -1.89 -8.53 -6.08
CA SER A 5 -1.27 -7.24 -6.34
C SER A 5 -1.94 -6.54 -7.54
N SER A 6 -1.44 -5.36 -7.88
CA SER A 6 -1.69 -4.73 -9.17
C SER A 6 -0.55 -3.76 -9.52
N LYS A 7 -0.01 -3.86 -10.73
CA LYS A 7 1.05 -2.96 -11.24
C LYS A 7 0.70 -1.48 -11.23
N LEU A 8 -0.58 -1.13 -11.26
CA LEU A 8 -1.05 0.26 -11.28
C LEU A 8 -1.29 0.85 -9.88
N ALA A 9 -1.26 0.01 -8.84
CA ALA A 9 -1.59 0.44 -7.49
C ALA A 9 -0.33 0.75 -6.66
N PRO A 10 -0.30 1.89 -5.95
CA PRO A 10 0.87 2.26 -5.14
C PRO A 10 1.02 1.39 -3.88
N SER A 11 -0.08 0.91 -3.28
CA SER A 11 -0.01 0.13 -2.03
C SER A 11 0.65 -1.25 -2.20
N PRO A 12 0.33 -2.04 -3.25
CA PRO A 12 1.05 -3.29 -3.54
C PRO A 12 2.51 -3.07 -3.94
N LEU A 13 2.83 -1.97 -4.63
CA LEU A 13 4.21 -1.65 -5.00
C LEU A 13 5.12 -1.58 -3.77
N LYS A 14 4.65 -1.03 -2.65
CA LYS A 14 5.38 -1.02 -1.38
C LYS A 14 5.75 -2.43 -0.91
N VAL A 15 4.81 -3.39 -0.99
CA VAL A 15 5.07 -4.79 -0.60
C VAL A 15 6.06 -5.45 -1.57
N LEU A 16 5.93 -5.20 -2.87
CA LEU A 16 6.85 -5.73 -3.87
C LEU A 16 8.29 -5.22 -3.67
N ILE A 17 8.44 -3.92 -3.38
CA ILE A 17 9.75 -3.34 -3.02
C ILE A 17 10.27 -4.02 -1.76
N PHE A 18 9.44 -4.14 -0.71
CA PHE A 18 9.84 -4.76 0.54
C PHE A 18 10.31 -6.21 0.36
N LEU A 19 9.56 -7.04 -0.38
CA LEU A 19 9.93 -8.41 -0.71
C LEU A 19 11.26 -8.48 -1.49
N LYS A 20 11.49 -7.51 -2.39
CA LYS A 20 12.72 -7.40 -3.17
C LYS A 20 13.92 -7.04 -2.28
N GLU A 21 13.77 -6.03 -1.41
CA GLU A 21 14.82 -5.65 -0.45
C GLU A 21 15.15 -6.79 0.52
N LYS A 22 14.16 -7.60 0.89
CA LYS A 22 14.35 -8.83 1.66
C LYS A 22 14.97 -9.99 0.88
N GLY A 23 15.14 -9.88 -0.44
CA GLY A 23 15.69 -10.94 -1.28
C GLY A 23 14.79 -12.18 -1.41
N ILE A 24 13.50 -12.06 -1.11
CA ILE A 24 12.54 -13.19 -1.11
C ILE A 24 11.44 -13.06 -2.14
N LEU A 25 11.46 -12.03 -2.99
CA LEU A 25 10.43 -11.82 -4.00
C LEU A 25 10.21 -13.05 -4.89
N ASP A 26 11.28 -13.75 -5.27
CA ASP A 26 11.22 -14.96 -6.11
C ASP A 26 10.58 -16.16 -5.38
N GLN A 27 10.35 -16.08 -4.07
CA GLN A 27 9.67 -17.09 -3.25
C GLN A 27 8.17 -16.82 -3.10
N VAL A 28 7.67 -15.71 -3.65
CA VAL A 28 6.26 -15.30 -3.55
C VAL A 28 5.60 -15.32 -4.92
N GLU A 29 4.53 -16.08 -5.06
CA GLU A 29 3.72 -16.06 -6.29
C GLU A 29 2.91 -14.75 -6.34
N VAL A 30 3.20 -13.88 -7.31
CA VAL A 30 2.48 -12.60 -7.49
C VAL A 30 1.33 -12.78 -8.48
N ILE A 31 0.11 -12.58 -7.99
CA ILE A 31 -1.11 -12.55 -8.79
C ILE A 31 -1.46 -11.10 -9.11
N ASP A 32 -1.26 -10.69 -10.36
CA ASP A 32 -1.50 -9.32 -10.83
C ASP A 32 -2.96 -9.16 -11.27
N LEU A 33 -3.73 -8.36 -10.53
CA LEU A 33 -5.13 -8.05 -10.85
C LEU A 33 -5.24 -6.80 -11.73
N ASP A 34 -6.09 -6.88 -12.76
CA ASP A 34 -6.47 -5.76 -13.61
C ASP A 34 -7.54 -4.90 -12.92
N LEU A 35 -7.09 -3.80 -12.30
CA LEU A 35 -7.99 -2.86 -11.63
C LEU A 35 -8.86 -2.08 -12.63
N GLY A 36 -8.42 -1.89 -13.87
CA GLY A 36 -9.19 -1.23 -14.92
C GLY A 36 -10.40 -2.07 -15.35
N LYS A 37 -10.28 -3.40 -15.29
CA LYS A 37 -11.39 -4.35 -15.48
C LYS A 37 -12.14 -4.69 -14.20
N LEU A 38 -11.83 -4.01 -13.09
CA LEU A 38 -12.47 -4.23 -11.79
C LEU A 38 -12.34 -5.67 -11.26
N GLU A 39 -11.24 -6.39 -11.55
CA GLU A 39 -11.04 -7.77 -11.08
C GLU A 39 -11.04 -7.88 -9.54
N HIS A 40 -10.54 -6.85 -8.86
CA HIS A 40 -10.61 -6.69 -7.41
C HIS A 40 -12.04 -6.53 -6.85
N LYS A 41 -13.07 -6.39 -7.69
CA LYS A 41 -14.49 -6.28 -7.29
C LYS A 41 -15.26 -7.57 -7.49
N THR A 42 -14.67 -8.60 -8.10
CA THR A 42 -15.36 -9.86 -8.38
C THR A 42 -15.69 -10.62 -7.10
N PRO A 43 -16.73 -11.47 -7.09
CA PRO A 43 -17.05 -12.32 -5.94
C PRO A 43 -15.88 -13.19 -5.50
N GLU A 44 -15.11 -13.72 -6.45
CA GLU A 44 -13.97 -14.60 -6.19
C GLU A 44 -12.87 -13.88 -5.40
N TYR A 45 -12.50 -12.65 -5.80
CA TYR A 45 -11.50 -11.89 -5.05
C TYR A 45 -12.04 -11.36 -3.72
N LYS A 46 -13.32 -10.98 -3.65
CA LYS A 46 -13.96 -10.55 -2.40
C LYS A 46 -13.99 -11.63 -1.34
N ALA A 47 -14.03 -12.90 -1.72
CA ALA A 47 -13.88 -14.01 -0.80
C ALA A 47 -12.49 -14.05 -0.13
N ILE A 48 -11.48 -13.46 -0.76
CA ILE A 48 -10.11 -13.34 -0.25
C ILE A 48 -9.95 -12.03 0.53
N ALA A 49 -10.31 -10.91 -0.09
CA ALA A 49 -10.22 -9.56 0.49
C ALA A 49 -11.60 -8.89 0.44
N PRO A 50 -12.42 -9.02 1.51
CA PRO A 50 -13.78 -8.48 1.54
C PRO A 50 -13.87 -6.97 1.28
N ASN A 51 -12.83 -6.22 1.64
CA ASN A 51 -12.72 -4.78 1.37
C ASN A 51 -12.49 -4.44 -0.12
N SER A 52 -12.30 -5.46 -0.97
CA SER A 52 -12.02 -5.31 -2.41
C SER A 52 -10.79 -4.43 -2.67
N ARG A 53 -9.70 -4.63 -1.92
CA ARG A 53 -8.45 -3.88 -2.08
C ARG A 53 -7.27 -4.82 -2.28
N VAL A 54 -6.24 -4.30 -2.93
CA VAL A 54 -4.91 -4.90 -3.01
C VAL A 54 -3.94 -4.03 -2.20
N PRO A 55 -2.88 -4.61 -1.59
CA PRO A 55 -2.47 -6.01 -1.66
C PRO A 55 -3.23 -6.92 -0.67
N ALA A 56 -3.20 -8.23 -0.94
CA ALA A 56 -3.55 -9.28 0.02
C ALA A 56 -2.50 -10.40 -0.04
N LEU A 57 -1.94 -10.80 1.09
CA LEU A 57 -1.01 -11.92 1.19
C LEU A 57 -1.77 -13.15 1.70
N LYS A 58 -1.73 -14.22 0.92
CA LYS A 58 -2.24 -15.54 1.28
C LYS A 58 -1.07 -16.46 1.67
N LEU A 59 -1.12 -16.98 2.89
CA LEU A 59 -0.15 -17.94 3.41
C LEU A 59 -0.48 -19.36 2.93
N ASP A 60 0.43 -20.30 3.24
CA ASP A 60 0.29 -21.69 2.79
C ASP A 60 -0.79 -22.46 3.58
N ASP A 61 -1.16 -21.97 4.76
CA ASP A 61 -2.27 -22.47 5.60
C ASP A 61 -3.62 -21.75 5.31
N ASP A 62 -3.71 -21.07 4.17
CA ASP A 62 -4.85 -20.24 3.75
C ASP A 62 -5.11 -18.98 4.59
N THR A 63 -4.29 -18.66 5.61
CA THR A 63 -4.39 -17.40 6.35
C THR A 63 -4.22 -16.20 5.40
N ILE A 64 -5.08 -15.18 5.54
CA ILE A 64 -5.01 -13.95 4.76
C ILE A 64 -4.54 -12.80 5.64
N ILE A 65 -3.49 -12.11 5.18
CA ILE A 65 -3.01 -10.85 5.77
C ILE A 65 -3.31 -9.74 4.76
N LEU A 66 -4.09 -8.76 5.20
CA LEU A 66 -4.40 -7.54 4.47
C LEU A 66 -3.51 -6.40 5.00
N GLU A 67 -3.65 -5.20 4.45
CA GLU A 67 -2.89 -3.98 4.80
C GLU A 67 -1.37 -4.09 4.57
N THR A 68 -0.85 -3.22 3.71
CA THR A 68 0.59 -3.18 3.36
C THR A 68 1.52 -3.25 4.57
N THR A 69 1.27 -2.46 5.62
CA THR A 69 2.15 -2.44 6.82
C THR A 69 2.12 -3.77 7.58
N ALA A 70 0.96 -4.42 7.70
CA ALA A 70 0.85 -5.69 8.39
C ALA A 70 1.54 -6.81 7.60
N ILE A 71 1.37 -6.82 6.27
CA ILE A 71 2.08 -7.73 5.36
C ILE A 71 3.60 -7.56 5.51
N CYS A 72 4.11 -6.33 5.42
CA CYS A 72 5.55 -6.08 5.55
C CYS A 72 6.08 -6.43 6.95
N ARG A 73 5.32 -6.16 8.01
CA ARG A 73 5.69 -6.54 9.39
C ARG A 73 5.75 -8.06 9.58
N TYR A 74 4.80 -8.78 9.00
CA TYR A 74 4.83 -10.25 9.00
C TYR A 74 6.09 -10.77 8.29
N ILE A 75 6.40 -10.23 7.10
CA ILE A 75 7.61 -10.61 6.36
C ILE A 75 8.88 -10.28 7.16
N GLU A 76 8.96 -9.09 7.77
CA GLU A 76 10.08 -8.70 8.65
C GLU A 76 10.32 -9.74 9.74
N SER A 77 9.26 -10.22 10.39
CA SER A 77 9.39 -11.18 11.50
C SER A 77 9.96 -12.54 11.09
N LEU A 78 9.77 -12.93 9.83
CA LEU A 78 10.32 -14.17 9.26
C LEU A 78 11.73 -13.98 8.69
N TYR A 79 11.99 -12.80 8.14
CA TYR A 79 13.22 -12.43 7.45
C TYR A 79 13.75 -11.13 8.06
N PRO A 80 14.40 -11.19 9.23
CA PRO A 80 14.85 -9.97 9.93
C PRO A 80 15.91 -9.20 9.14
N GLU A 81 16.69 -9.88 8.29
CA GLU A 81 17.76 -9.25 7.50
C GLU A 81 17.37 -9.03 6.02
N PRO A 82 17.72 -7.88 5.41
CA PRO A 82 18.25 -6.67 6.07
C PRO A 82 17.18 -6.01 6.94
N ASN A 83 17.53 -5.45 8.10
CA ASN A 83 16.59 -4.77 9.00
C ASN A 83 15.92 -3.55 8.32
N LEU A 84 14.58 -3.61 8.17
CA LEU A 84 13.77 -2.54 7.56
C LEU A 84 12.72 -1.95 8.51
N PHE A 85 12.59 -2.50 9.72
CA PHE A 85 11.56 -2.13 10.69
C PHE A 85 12.08 -1.82 12.10
N GLY A 86 13.40 -1.85 12.29
CA GLY A 86 14.12 -1.51 13.50
C GLY A 86 14.37 -2.72 14.41
N GLU A 87 15.57 -2.78 14.98
CA GLU A 87 15.97 -3.84 15.92
C GLU A 87 15.92 -3.39 17.39
N ASN A 88 15.86 -2.09 17.62
CA ASN A 88 15.77 -1.50 18.96
C ASN A 88 14.66 -0.45 19.05
N PRO A 89 14.24 -0.06 20.28
CA PRO A 89 13.11 0.86 20.46
C PRO A 89 13.25 2.20 19.74
N ILE A 90 14.48 2.74 19.61
CA ILE A 90 14.72 4.04 18.96
C ILE A 90 14.63 3.93 17.44
N GLU A 91 15.16 2.86 16.85
CA GLU A 91 15.02 2.60 15.41
C GLU A 91 13.56 2.39 15.03
N ILE A 92 12.85 1.54 15.78
CA ILE A 92 11.42 1.26 15.56
C ILE A 92 10.63 2.57 15.61
N ALA A 93 10.85 3.39 16.65
CA ALA A 93 10.18 4.68 16.79
C ALA A 93 10.52 5.65 15.65
N SER A 94 11.79 5.69 15.21
CA SER A 94 12.24 6.57 14.13
C SER A 94 11.65 6.17 12.78
N ILE A 95 11.64 4.87 12.48
CA ILE A 95 11.05 4.33 11.24
C ILE A 95 9.55 4.58 11.23
N GLU A 96 8.85 4.31 12.33
CA GLU A 96 7.40 4.54 12.43
C GLU A 96 7.05 6.04 12.31
N MET A 97 7.86 6.91 12.91
CA MET A 97 7.69 8.37 12.80
C MET A 97 7.79 8.82 11.34
N TRP A 98 8.83 8.41 10.60
CA TRP A 98 8.99 8.75 9.20
C TRP A 98 7.92 8.11 8.31
N TYR A 99 7.57 6.85 8.58
CA TYR A 99 6.48 6.16 7.88
C TYR A 99 5.15 6.91 8.04
N SER A 100 4.83 7.34 9.26
CA SER A 100 3.62 8.09 9.58
C SER A 100 3.60 9.45 8.88
N ARG A 101 4.70 10.22 8.94
CA ARG A 101 4.83 11.51 8.24
C ARG A 101 4.61 11.37 6.75
N VAL A 102 5.37 10.47 6.10
CA VAL A 102 5.25 10.25 4.65
C VAL A 102 3.85 9.75 4.29
N THR A 103 3.23 8.91 5.11
CA THR A 103 1.89 8.39 4.83
C THR A 103 0.83 9.46 4.96
N TYR A 104 0.75 10.14 6.10
CA TYR A 104 -0.37 11.02 6.43
C TYR A 104 -0.20 12.45 5.93
N GLU A 105 1.02 12.96 5.85
CA GLU A 105 1.28 14.35 5.47
C GLU A 105 1.60 14.50 3.98
N LEU A 106 1.97 13.42 3.30
CA LEU A 106 2.34 13.44 1.88
C LEU A 106 1.48 12.49 1.03
N ALA A 107 1.57 11.18 1.26
CA ALA A 107 0.96 10.19 0.38
C ALA A 107 -0.57 10.24 0.37
N VAL A 108 -1.21 10.34 1.55
CA VAL A 108 -2.68 10.41 1.66
C VAL A 108 -3.22 11.71 1.04
N PRO A 109 -2.70 12.91 1.34
CA PRO A 109 -3.19 14.13 0.69
C PRO A 109 -2.94 14.14 -0.83
N LEU A 110 -1.78 13.67 -1.31
CA LEU A 110 -1.54 13.51 -2.76
C LEU A 110 -2.54 12.55 -3.41
N MET A 111 -2.80 11.40 -2.75
CA MET A 111 -3.78 10.43 -3.21
C MET A 111 -5.17 11.05 -3.31
N HIS A 112 -5.64 11.77 -2.29
CA HIS A 112 -6.92 12.49 -2.35
C HIS A 112 -6.92 13.56 -3.44
N GLY A 113 -5.83 14.29 -3.57
CA GLY A 113 -5.63 15.26 -4.64
C GLY A 113 -5.82 14.64 -6.02
N PHE A 114 -5.22 13.49 -6.28
CA PHE A 114 -5.43 12.73 -7.51
C PHE A 114 -6.88 12.24 -7.65
N ARG A 115 -7.41 11.53 -6.64
CA ARG A 115 -8.74 10.89 -6.67
C ARG A 115 -9.87 11.88 -6.93
N HIS A 116 -9.80 13.08 -6.37
CA HIS A 116 -10.85 14.07 -6.46
C HIS A 116 -10.69 15.11 -7.59
N THR A 117 -9.60 15.06 -8.37
CA THR A 117 -9.38 16.03 -9.47
C THR A 117 -9.00 15.39 -10.80
N HIS A 118 -8.54 14.14 -10.84
CA HIS A 118 -8.11 13.51 -12.09
C HIS A 118 -9.31 12.97 -12.90
N PRO A 119 -9.44 13.26 -14.21
CA PRO A 119 -10.62 12.87 -15.01
C PRO A 119 -10.92 11.37 -14.99
N HIS A 120 -9.89 10.51 -15.02
CA HIS A 120 -10.08 9.05 -14.99
C HIS A 120 -10.82 8.56 -13.73
N MET A 121 -10.69 9.28 -12.62
CA MET A 121 -11.31 8.90 -11.36
C MET A 121 -12.80 9.27 -11.28
N SER A 122 -13.27 10.19 -12.14
CA SER A 122 -14.69 10.59 -12.18
C SER A 122 -15.64 9.45 -12.56
N GLN A 123 -15.15 8.44 -13.28
CA GLN A 123 -15.92 7.25 -13.65
C GLN A 123 -16.02 6.23 -12.52
N MET A 124 -15.15 6.32 -11.51
CA MET A 124 -15.06 5.37 -10.41
C MET A 124 -15.56 5.94 -9.08
N GLU A 125 -15.56 7.26 -8.93
CA GLU A 125 -15.75 7.94 -7.64
C GLU A 125 -16.48 9.28 -7.77
N ASN A 126 -17.23 9.64 -6.72
CA ASN A 126 -17.80 10.97 -6.59
C ASN A 126 -16.70 11.97 -6.20
N GLN A 127 -16.31 12.82 -7.15
CA GLN A 127 -15.22 13.77 -6.96
C GLN A 127 -15.68 15.05 -6.23
N ASN A 128 -14.76 15.63 -5.45
CA ASN A 128 -14.90 16.94 -4.82
C ASN A 128 -13.64 17.74 -5.13
N GLN A 129 -13.70 18.58 -6.18
CA GLN A 129 -12.51 19.26 -6.69
C GLN A 129 -11.88 20.20 -5.67
N GLU A 130 -12.70 20.97 -4.93
CA GLU A 130 -12.21 21.90 -3.90
C GLU A 130 -11.40 21.15 -2.83
N TYR A 131 -11.95 20.05 -2.32
CA TYR A 131 -11.24 19.19 -1.37
C TYR A 131 -9.94 18.63 -1.97
N GLY A 132 -9.99 18.11 -3.20
CA GLY A 132 -8.80 17.56 -3.86
C GLY A 132 -7.68 18.58 -4.04
N LEU A 133 -8.00 19.81 -4.43
CA LEU A 133 -7.02 20.89 -4.57
C LEU A 133 -6.43 21.29 -3.21
N ALA A 134 -7.26 21.41 -2.17
CA ALA A 134 -6.78 21.67 -0.80
C ALA A 134 -5.82 20.59 -0.30
N GLN A 135 -6.10 19.31 -0.58
CA GLN A 135 -5.21 18.20 -0.22
C GLN A 135 -3.87 18.24 -0.96
N ARG A 136 -3.85 18.68 -2.23
CA ARG A 136 -2.58 18.88 -2.97
C ARG A 136 -1.74 19.97 -2.35
N GLU A 137 -2.35 21.09 -1.97
CA GLU A 137 -1.64 22.20 -1.32
C GLU A 137 -1.02 21.76 0.01
N LEU A 138 -1.78 21.02 0.83
CA LEU A 138 -1.28 20.46 2.09
C LEU A 138 -0.06 19.53 1.86
N ALA A 139 -0.12 18.65 0.87
CA ALA A 139 1.00 17.78 0.52
C ALA A 139 2.24 18.53 0.03
N VAL A 140 2.07 19.60 -0.77
CA VAL A 140 3.23 20.39 -1.23
C VAL A 140 3.86 21.12 -0.05
N LYS A 141 3.04 21.71 0.82
CA LYS A 141 3.52 22.43 2.00
C LYS A 141 4.25 21.52 3.00
N SER A 142 3.89 20.24 3.12
CA SER A 142 4.57 19.32 4.02
C SER A 142 6.01 19.01 3.60
N LEU A 143 6.36 19.20 2.31
CA LEU A 143 7.72 19.06 1.81
C LEU A 143 8.67 20.17 2.32
N ASP A 144 8.14 21.29 2.79
CA ASP A 144 8.96 22.40 3.32
C ASP A 144 9.32 22.21 4.80
N VAL A 145 8.74 21.21 5.48
CA VAL A 145 8.88 20.99 6.92
C VAL A 145 10.02 20.00 7.26
N TYR A 146 10.40 19.15 6.31
CA TYR A 146 11.35 18.05 6.51
C TYR A 146 12.41 17.95 5.43
#